data_AF-A0A971XXS1-F1
#
_entry.id   AF-A0A971XXS1-F1
#
_cell.length_a   1.000
_cell.length_b   1.000
_cell.length_c   1.000
_cell.angle_alpha   90.00
_cell.angle_beta   90.00
_cell.angle_gamma   90.00
#
_symmetry.space_group_name_H-M   'P 1'
#
loop_
_entity.id
_entity.type
_entity.pdbx_description
1 polymer ?
#
loop_
_entity_poly.entity_id
_entity_poly.type
_entity_poly.pdbx_seq_one_letter_code
_entity_poly.pdbx_strand_id
1 'polypeptide(L)'
;MIWYVLGLLALTLFVNYLVLYFGYTELTYSFGIENKDYEIGEDIEVSSVVENNKVLSVSYLKVEEHFPPHFSVSRNIYSLFIMPFQRVRRKYKVSASKRGRHRIEQAVLELGDFAGLTSKQRKMPLGQEVVVLPKKVELAESIVPLGAPGGDVSVRRWLIDDPLMTIGIREYTGNEPQRFIHWPSSAKHGSLMVKKFDFTTDNSVLVILNVETMKPCWKPIEEELIDEAVSLARAALEEFEALSIPYGLATNAYNDASGRRGYLYHTGLGAAHLDNLLHTLGSIHFRIPGFFENTLRDIRKMRGNFTTAVIITPRILDTYIEPLDLLAKAVPRTVVIAIEDQHLDELNSSIIKYRSRKNA
;
A
#
# COMPACT_ATOMS: atom_id res chain seq x y z
N MET A 1 -23.30 59.81 34.50
CA MET A 1 -23.05 58.38 34.78
C MET A 1 -23.67 57.49 33.70
N ILE A 2 -25.00 57.44 33.56
CA ILE A 2 -25.69 56.56 32.58
C ILE A 2 -25.24 56.77 31.12
N TRP A 3 -25.07 58.02 30.68
CA TRP A 3 -24.63 58.32 29.31
C TRP A 3 -23.20 57.87 28.98
N TYR A 4 -22.30 57.87 29.97
CA TYR A 4 -20.93 57.36 29.79
C TYR A 4 -20.93 55.84 29.65
N VAL A 5 -21.78 55.15 30.41
CA VAL A 5 -21.95 53.68 30.32
C VAL A 5 -22.54 53.31 28.97
N LEU A 6 -23.60 54.01 28.52
CA LEU A 6 -24.20 53.80 27.20
C LEU A 6 -23.21 54.08 26.06
N GLY A 7 -22.43 55.15 26.16
CA GLY A 7 -21.40 55.49 25.17
C GLY A 7 -20.30 54.43 25.08
N LEU A 8 -19.83 53.93 26.23
CA LEU A 8 -18.83 52.87 26.28
C LEU A 8 -19.38 51.55 25.71
N LEU A 9 -20.62 51.21 26.03
CA LEU A 9 -21.29 50.02 25.49
C LEU A 9 -21.45 50.11 23.96
N ALA A 10 -21.91 51.25 23.44
CA ALA A 10 -22.03 51.47 22.01
C ALA A 10 -20.66 51.39 21.30
N LEU A 11 -19.61 51.97 21.89
CA LEU A 11 -18.25 51.88 21.37
C LEU A 11 -17.75 50.43 21.31
N THR A 12 -17.98 49.65 22.38
CA THR A 12 -17.57 48.23 22.41
C THR A 12 -18.30 47.40 21.34
N LEU A 13 -19.60 47.63 21.13
CA LEU A 13 -20.36 46.96 20.08
C LEU A 13 -19.90 47.37 18.68
N PHE A 14 -19.56 48.65 18.48
CA PHE A 14 -19.04 49.13 17.20
C PHE A 14 -17.66 48.53 16.86
N VAL A 15 -16.74 48.51 17.83
CA VAL A 15 -15.43 47.87 17.69
C VAL A 15 -15.59 46.37 17.41
N ASN A 16 -16.49 45.70 18.14
CA ASN A 16 -16.81 44.30 17.93
C ASN A 16 -17.31 44.04 16.50
N TYR A 17 -18.25 44.84 16.02
CA TYR A 17 -18.76 44.74 14.66
C TYR A 17 -17.63 44.86 13.62
N LEU A 18 -16.72 45.82 13.78
CA LEU A 18 -15.57 45.97 12.88
C LEU A 18 -14.61 44.77 12.94
N VAL A 19 -14.33 44.24 14.13
CA VAL A 19 -13.47 43.05 14.31
C VAL A 19 -14.06 41.82 13.65
N LEU A 20 -15.37 41.59 13.79
CA LEU A 20 -16.04 40.46 13.15
C LEU A 20 -16.28 40.67 11.65
N TYR A 21 -16.35 41.92 11.18
CA TYR A 21 -16.51 42.23 9.77
C TYR A 21 -15.18 42.07 9.01
N PHE A 22 -14.09 42.60 9.55
CA PHE A 22 -12.75 42.52 8.95
C PHE A 22 -11.89 41.34 9.46
N GLY A 23 -12.44 40.48 10.31
CA GLY A 23 -11.68 39.45 11.00
C GLY A 23 -11.06 38.40 10.08
N TYR A 24 -11.78 37.98 9.03
CA TYR A 24 -11.30 37.02 8.04
C TYR A 24 -10.54 37.65 6.87
N THR A 25 -10.55 38.98 6.76
CA THR A 25 -9.83 39.69 5.71
C THR A 25 -8.33 39.50 5.96
N GLU A 26 -7.60 39.09 4.93
CA GLU A 26 -6.14 38.87 4.99
C GLU A 26 -5.68 37.92 6.12
N LEU A 27 -6.56 37.01 6.55
CA LEU A 27 -6.24 35.92 7.46
C LEU A 27 -6.02 34.65 6.64
N THR A 28 -4.77 34.19 6.58
CA THR A 28 -4.39 32.99 5.84
C THR A 28 -4.22 31.83 6.81
N TYR A 29 -4.74 30.67 6.40
CA TYR A 29 -4.54 29.42 7.09
C TYR A 29 -3.92 28.40 6.14
N SER A 30 -2.80 27.83 6.53
CA SER A 30 -2.11 26.79 5.79
C SER A 30 -1.90 25.58 6.67
N PHE A 31 -2.27 24.42 6.15
CA PHE A 31 -2.10 23.13 6.79
C PHE A 31 -1.23 22.28 5.87
N GLY A 32 -0.16 21.71 6.40
CA GLY A 32 0.81 20.95 5.62
C GLY A 32 1.32 19.74 6.39
N ILE A 33 1.52 18.65 5.65
CA ILE A 33 2.11 17.41 6.10
C ILE A 33 3.38 17.20 5.27
N GLU A 34 4.47 16.79 5.91
CA GLU A 34 5.78 16.73 5.27
C GLU A 34 5.91 15.54 4.29
N ASN A 35 5.47 14.34 4.70
CA ASN A 35 5.49 13.14 3.87
C ASN A 35 4.10 12.75 3.40
N LYS A 36 4.03 11.88 2.39
CA LYS A 36 2.77 11.31 1.88
C LYS A 36 2.46 9.94 2.45
N ASP A 37 3.50 9.16 2.71
CA ASP A 37 3.40 7.76 3.11
C ASP A 37 3.92 7.59 4.54
N TYR A 38 3.15 6.86 5.36
CA TYR A 38 3.47 6.60 6.77
C TYR A 38 3.13 5.17 7.16
N GLU A 39 3.86 4.61 8.11
CA GLU A 39 3.56 3.32 8.73
C GLU A 39 2.39 3.43 9.72
N ILE A 40 1.71 2.30 9.97
CA ILE A 40 0.67 2.25 11.01
C ILE A 40 1.30 2.57 12.38
N GLY A 41 0.73 3.53 13.09
CA GLY A 41 1.22 3.98 14.39
C GLY A 41 2.42 4.93 14.33
N GLU A 42 2.95 5.25 13.14
CA GLU A 42 4.01 6.25 12.99
C GLU A 42 3.48 7.66 13.30
N ASP A 43 4.36 8.49 13.87
CA ASP A 43 4.08 9.91 14.15
C ASP A 43 4.07 10.72 12.84
N ILE A 44 2.90 11.16 12.40
CA ILE A 44 2.71 12.11 11.32
C ILE A 44 2.93 13.51 11.86
N GLU A 45 3.99 14.19 11.43
CA GLU A 45 4.21 15.60 11.74
C GLU A 45 3.27 16.49 10.93
N VAL A 46 2.35 17.15 11.64
CA VAL A 46 1.41 18.10 11.07
C VAL A 46 1.84 19.52 11.39
N SER A 47 1.89 20.36 10.37
CA SER A 47 2.20 21.77 10.49
C SER A 47 0.97 22.62 10.18
N SER A 48 0.54 23.39 11.17
CA SER A 48 -0.58 24.30 11.08
C SER A 48 -0.09 25.73 11.24
N VAL A 49 -0.31 26.55 10.21
CA VAL A 49 0.20 27.91 10.11
C VAL A 49 -0.96 28.87 9.95
N VAL A 50 -1.08 29.80 10.90
CA VAL A 50 -2.01 30.92 10.80
C VAL A 50 -1.20 32.19 10.61
N GLU A 51 -1.56 33.00 9.62
CA GLU A 51 -0.90 34.27 9.32
C GLU A 51 -1.93 35.39 9.24
N ASN A 52 -1.71 36.45 10.03
CA ASN A 52 -2.54 37.63 10.06
C ASN A 52 -1.84 38.77 9.33
N ASN A 53 -2.16 38.99 8.05
CA ASN A 53 -1.48 40.00 7.22
C ASN A 53 -2.10 41.40 7.29
N LYS A 54 -2.96 41.65 8.29
CA LYS A 54 -3.61 42.94 8.52
C LYS A 54 -3.12 43.65 9.77
N VAL A 55 -3.46 44.95 9.84
CA VAL A 55 -3.18 45.84 10.98
C VAL A 55 -4.05 45.52 12.20
N LEU A 56 -5.21 44.86 12.01
CA LEU A 56 -6.12 44.53 13.10
C LEU A 56 -5.71 43.21 13.78
N SER A 57 -5.67 43.21 15.11
CA SER A 57 -5.45 41.98 15.88
C SER A 57 -6.68 41.07 15.84
N VAL A 58 -6.42 39.77 15.85
CA VAL A 58 -7.46 38.75 15.99
C VAL A 58 -7.52 38.34 17.45
N SER A 59 -8.56 38.81 18.14
CA SER A 59 -8.70 38.66 19.60
C SER A 59 -8.96 37.21 20.02
N TYR A 60 -9.75 36.48 19.24
CA TYR A 60 -10.01 35.07 19.49
C TYR A 60 -10.18 34.35 18.16
N LEU A 61 -9.26 33.44 17.87
CA LEU A 61 -9.38 32.48 16.77
C LEU A 61 -9.31 31.08 17.33
N LYS A 62 -10.41 30.35 17.26
CA LYS A 62 -10.44 28.91 17.49
C LYS A 62 -10.30 28.20 16.15
N VAL A 63 -9.31 27.32 16.06
CA VAL A 63 -9.08 26.45 14.92
C VAL A 63 -9.48 25.04 15.33
N GLU A 64 -10.34 24.43 14.52
CA GLU A 64 -10.78 23.05 14.68
C GLU A 64 -10.43 22.27 13.42
N GLU A 65 -9.41 21.42 13.50
CA GLU A 65 -8.97 20.55 12.42
C GLU A 65 -9.68 19.20 12.55
N HIS A 66 -10.35 18.76 11.49
CA HIS A 66 -11.10 17.50 11.46
C HIS A 66 -10.26 16.41 10.82
N PHE A 67 -9.92 15.40 11.61
CA PHE A 67 -9.23 14.21 11.13
C PHE A 67 -10.23 13.08 10.86
N PRO A 68 -9.92 12.21 9.88
CA PRO A 68 -10.75 11.05 9.60
C PRO A 68 -10.74 10.06 10.78
N PRO A 69 -11.68 9.11 10.82
CA PRO A 69 -11.69 8.06 11.85
C PRO A 69 -10.38 7.27 11.84
N HIS A 70 -10.05 6.64 12.97
CA HIS A 70 -8.83 5.86 13.18
C HIS A 70 -7.52 6.67 13.31
N PHE A 71 -7.60 7.99 13.35
CA PHE A 71 -6.51 8.81 13.86
C PHE A 71 -6.54 8.86 15.39
N SER A 72 -5.35 8.97 16.00
CA SER A 72 -5.14 9.20 17.43
C SER A 72 -5.94 10.38 17.98
N VAL A 73 -6.16 11.40 17.15
CA VAL A 73 -6.95 12.60 17.48
C VAL A 73 -8.05 12.74 16.43
N SER A 74 -9.31 12.77 16.86
CA SER A 74 -10.45 13.01 15.96
C SER A 74 -10.61 14.48 15.58
N ARG A 75 -10.38 15.36 16.57
CA ARG A 75 -10.44 16.81 16.41
C ARG A 75 -9.30 17.45 17.18
N ASN A 76 -8.47 18.21 16.47
CA ASN A 76 -7.49 19.06 17.12
C ASN A 76 -8.08 20.46 17.24
N ILE A 77 -8.30 20.91 18.48
CA ILE A 77 -8.92 22.19 18.78
C ILE A 77 -7.93 23.03 19.56
N TYR A 78 -7.64 24.23 19.06
CA TYR A 78 -6.82 25.19 19.79
C TYR A 78 -7.28 26.62 19.53
N SER A 79 -7.04 27.49 20.50
CA SER A 79 -7.37 28.91 20.42
C SER A 79 -6.10 29.76 20.38
N LEU A 80 -6.14 30.82 19.58
CA LEU A 80 -5.02 31.75 19.38
C LEU A 80 -5.51 33.19 19.49
N PHE A 81 -4.65 34.02 20.06
CA PHE A 81 -4.66 35.47 19.90
C PHE A 81 -3.55 35.81 18.92
N ILE A 82 -3.85 36.54 17.83
CA ILE A 82 -2.88 36.82 16.77
C ILE A 82 -2.74 38.33 16.60
N MET A 83 -1.53 38.82 16.79
CA MET A 83 -1.17 40.23 16.62
C MET A 83 -1.17 40.64 15.15
N PRO A 84 -1.18 41.95 14.87
CA PRO A 84 -1.01 42.46 13.52
C PRO A 84 0.29 41.96 12.89
N PHE A 85 0.24 41.54 11.62
CA PHE A 85 1.38 41.00 10.87
C PHE A 85 2.10 39.82 11.53
N GLN A 86 1.41 39.10 12.43
CA GLN A 86 1.97 37.95 13.12
C GLN A 86 1.66 36.65 12.37
N ARG A 87 2.68 35.79 12.29
CA ARG A 87 2.58 34.41 11.83
C ARG A 87 2.81 33.44 12.98
N VAL A 88 1.85 32.56 13.23
CA VAL A 88 1.92 31.52 14.26
C VAL A 88 2.01 30.16 13.56
N ARG A 89 3.09 29.42 13.82
CA ARG A 89 3.28 28.05 13.34
C ARG A 89 3.18 27.09 14.52
N ARG A 90 2.29 26.11 14.43
CA ARG A 90 2.18 25.00 15.37
C ARG A 90 2.60 23.72 14.66
N LYS A 91 3.49 22.97 15.30
CA LYS A 91 3.82 21.60 14.92
C LYS A 91 3.28 20.67 16.00
N TYR A 92 2.59 19.61 15.60
CA TYR A 92 2.15 18.56 16.50
C TYR A 92 2.16 17.23 15.75
N LYS A 93 2.04 16.14 16.51
CA LYS A 93 2.13 14.79 15.98
C LYS A 93 0.79 14.09 16.10
N VAL A 94 0.41 13.35 15.08
CA VAL A 94 -0.76 12.47 15.07
C VAL A 94 -0.36 11.13 14.48
N SER A 95 -0.90 10.03 14.97
CA SER A 95 -0.73 8.72 14.36
C SER A 95 -2.06 8.16 13.86
N ALA A 96 -1.99 7.24 12.89
CA ALA A 96 -3.13 6.51 12.36
C ALA A 96 -3.07 5.03 12.76
N SER A 97 -4.19 4.45 13.16
CA SER A 97 -4.28 3.07 13.65
C SER A 97 -4.68 2.05 12.57
N LYS A 98 -5.17 2.50 11.42
CA LYS A 98 -5.58 1.65 10.29
C LYS A 98 -4.89 2.10 9.00
N ARG A 99 -4.50 1.12 8.19
CA ARG A 99 -4.03 1.36 6.81
C ARG A 99 -5.12 2.02 5.97
N GLY A 100 -4.71 2.71 4.91
CA GLY A 100 -5.67 3.32 4.00
C GLY A 100 -5.24 4.69 3.53
N ARG A 101 -5.93 5.15 2.47
CA ARG A 101 -5.89 6.52 2.00
C ARG A 101 -6.82 7.39 2.86
N HIS A 102 -6.25 8.32 3.60
CA HIS A 102 -6.96 9.19 4.53
C HIS A 102 -6.95 10.63 4.01
N ARG A 103 -8.14 11.21 3.81
CA ARG A 103 -8.27 12.58 3.30
C ARG A 103 -8.66 13.53 4.43
N ILE A 104 -7.89 14.60 4.58
CA ILE A 104 -8.15 15.68 5.53
C ILE A 104 -8.79 16.82 4.74
N GLU A 105 -10.13 16.87 4.81
CA GLU A 105 -10.91 17.71 3.89
C GLU A 105 -11.02 19.16 4.34
N GLN A 106 -11.23 19.40 5.64
CA GLN A 106 -11.58 20.74 6.14
C GLN A 106 -11.02 21.03 7.53
N ALA A 107 -10.76 22.31 7.77
CA ALA A 107 -10.64 22.90 9.09
C ALA A 107 -11.71 23.99 9.26
N VAL A 108 -12.20 24.17 10.49
CA VAL A 108 -13.15 25.21 10.84
C VAL A 108 -12.42 26.29 11.62
N LEU A 109 -12.44 27.52 11.09
CA LEU A 109 -11.94 28.70 11.76
C LEU A 109 -13.10 29.44 12.39
N GLU A 110 -13.14 29.49 13.72
CA GLU A 110 -14.12 30.23 14.51
C GLU A 110 -13.49 31.50 15.06
N LEU A 111 -13.92 32.65 14.54
CA LEU A 111 -13.52 33.97 15.03
C LEU A 111 -14.51 34.43 16.08
N GLY A 112 -14.02 34.69 17.28
CA GLY A 112 -14.77 35.29 18.38
C GLY A 112 -14.37 36.74 18.58
N ASP A 113 -15.28 37.49 19.17
CA ASP A 113 -15.04 38.85 19.63
C ASP A 113 -14.33 38.89 20.99
N PHE A 114 -13.78 40.06 21.32
CA PHE A 114 -13.10 40.28 22.60
C PHE A 114 -14.03 40.08 23.82
N ALA A 115 -15.34 40.35 23.66
CA ALA A 115 -16.33 40.22 24.72
C ALA A 115 -16.98 38.81 24.80
N GLY A 116 -16.72 37.92 23.83
CA GLY A 116 -17.32 36.58 23.76
C GLY A 116 -18.82 36.56 23.45
N LEU A 117 -19.39 37.66 22.93
CA LEU A 117 -20.81 37.80 22.63
C LEU A 117 -21.21 37.17 21.29
N THR A 118 -20.28 37.10 20.33
CA THR A 118 -20.60 36.63 18.98
C THR A 118 -19.40 35.95 18.35
N SER A 119 -19.64 34.79 17.74
CA SER A 119 -18.65 34.12 16.88
C SER A 119 -19.13 34.05 15.43
N LYS A 120 -18.17 34.11 14.51
CA LYS A 120 -18.37 33.73 13.11
C LYS A 120 -17.53 32.51 12.83
N GLN A 121 -18.04 31.62 11.98
CA GLN A 121 -17.34 30.42 11.57
C GLN A 121 -17.10 30.43 10.06
N ARG A 122 -15.94 29.97 9.65
CA ARG A 122 -15.56 29.82 8.24
C ARG A 122 -14.88 28.47 8.05
N LYS A 123 -15.42 27.67 7.13
CA LYS A 123 -14.82 26.39 6.73
C LYS A 123 -13.71 26.64 5.71
N MET A 124 -12.53 26.09 5.98
CA MET A 124 -11.37 26.14 5.11
C MET A 124 -11.14 24.74 4.49
N PRO A 125 -11.25 24.58 3.17
CA PRO A 125 -10.88 23.34 2.51
C PRO A 125 -9.35 23.18 2.56
N LEU A 126 -8.88 22.02 3.00
CA LEU A 126 -7.45 21.69 3.08
C LEU A 126 -6.99 20.81 1.93
N GLY A 127 -7.80 19.81 1.58
CA GLY A 127 -7.52 18.89 0.48
C GLY A 127 -6.21 18.10 0.65
N GLN A 128 -5.74 17.90 1.88
CA GLN A 128 -4.54 17.09 2.15
C GLN A 128 -4.90 15.62 2.19
N GLU A 129 -3.92 14.80 1.87
CA GLU A 129 -4.06 13.36 1.76
C GLU A 129 -2.84 12.67 2.35
N VAL A 130 -3.08 11.61 3.11
CA VAL A 130 -2.07 10.78 3.72
C VAL A 130 -2.37 9.33 3.39
N VAL A 131 -1.36 8.57 2.97
CA VAL A 131 -1.46 7.13 2.76
C VAL A 131 -0.77 6.41 3.90
N VAL A 132 -1.53 5.59 4.61
CA VAL A 132 -0.99 4.74 5.67
C VAL A 132 -0.75 3.36 5.09
N LEU A 133 0.51 2.94 5.10
CA LEU A 133 0.98 1.69 4.51
C LEU A 133 0.41 0.47 5.26
N PRO A 134 0.35 -0.71 4.62
CA PRO A 134 -0.09 -1.94 5.28
C PRO A 134 0.85 -2.33 6.42
N LYS A 135 0.38 -3.08 7.41
CA LYS A 135 1.22 -3.50 8.53
C LYS A 135 2.38 -4.39 8.04
N LYS A 136 3.59 -4.19 8.57
CA LYS A 136 4.70 -5.14 8.40
C LYS A 136 4.39 -6.44 9.15
N VAL A 137 4.54 -7.55 8.45
CA VAL A 137 4.33 -8.90 9.00
C VAL A 137 5.53 -9.74 8.62
N GLU A 138 6.03 -10.53 9.57
CA GLU A 138 7.07 -11.52 9.29
C GLU A 138 6.43 -12.78 8.73
N LEU A 139 6.97 -13.28 7.63
CA LEU A 139 6.55 -14.54 7.05
C LEU A 139 7.12 -15.69 7.89
N ALA A 140 6.24 -16.59 8.35
CA ALA A 140 6.66 -17.75 9.15
C ALA A 140 7.56 -18.72 8.37
N GLU A 141 7.33 -18.82 7.06
CA GLU A 141 8.14 -19.59 6.12
C GLU A 141 8.37 -18.71 4.89
N SER A 142 9.57 -18.79 4.31
CA SER A 142 9.89 -18.07 3.08
C SER A 142 8.92 -18.50 1.97
N ILE A 143 8.26 -17.53 1.33
CA ILE A 143 7.33 -17.82 0.22
C ILE A 143 8.11 -18.39 -0.97
N VAL A 144 9.41 -18.09 -1.03
CA VAL A 144 10.35 -18.83 -1.86
C VAL A 144 10.73 -20.10 -1.11
N PRO A 145 10.34 -21.30 -1.57
CA PRO A 145 11.04 -22.52 -1.18
C PRO A 145 12.43 -22.47 -1.83
N LEU A 146 13.32 -21.69 -1.23
CA LEU A 146 14.75 -21.93 -1.27
C LEU A 146 14.93 -23.28 -0.59
N GLY A 147 15.63 -24.21 -1.23
CA GLY A 147 16.01 -25.47 -0.59
C GLY A 147 16.57 -25.17 0.80
N ALA A 148 16.00 -25.83 1.81
CA ALA A 148 16.18 -25.49 3.22
C ALA A 148 17.65 -25.21 3.61
N PRO A 149 17.90 -24.25 4.52
CA PRO A 149 19.24 -23.99 5.05
C PRO A 149 19.60 -25.09 6.06
N GLY A 150 20.22 -26.17 5.60
CA GLY A 150 20.67 -27.24 6.50
C GLY A 150 20.90 -28.62 5.90
N GLY A 151 20.73 -28.81 4.59
CA GLY A 151 21.07 -30.06 3.92
C GLY A 151 21.70 -29.77 2.57
N ASP A 152 22.64 -30.61 2.16
CA ASP A 152 23.30 -30.64 0.84
C ASP A 152 22.30 -30.68 -0.32
N VAL A 153 21.64 -29.57 -0.57
CA VAL A 153 20.81 -29.35 -1.73
C VAL A 153 21.41 -28.15 -2.42
N SER A 154 22.46 -28.45 -3.21
CA SER A 154 22.83 -27.66 -4.38
C SER A 154 21.59 -26.99 -4.92
N VAL A 155 21.57 -25.66 -4.99
CA VAL A 155 20.46 -24.87 -5.55
C VAL A 155 20.09 -25.53 -6.87
N ARG A 156 19.05 -26.34 -6.84
CA ARG A 156 18.54 -27.11 -7.96
C ARG A 156 17.71 -26.10 -8.74
N ARG A 157 18.42 -25.17 -9.37
CA ARG A 157 17.96 -24.15 -10.30
C ARG A 157 17.53 -24.90 -11.56
N TRP A 158 16.41 -25.60 -11.49
CA TRP A 158 15.83 -26.29 -12.65
C TRP A 158 14.78 -25.38 -13.24
N LEU A 159 15.05 -24.84 -14.43
CA LEU A 159 14.06 -24.47 -15.44
C LEU A 159 14.84 -24.17 -16.73
N ILE A 160 14.72 -25.07 -17.71
CA ILE A 160 15.17 -25.00 -19.12
C ILE A 160 16.61 -24.48 -19.34
N ASP A 161 17.48 -25.40 -19.78
CA ASP A 161 18.85 -25.08 -20.20
C ASP A 161 18.87 -24.02 -21.33
N ASP A 162 19.61 -22.92 -21.15
CA ASP A 162 19.89 -21.98 -22.25
C ASP A 162 21.05 -22.51 -23.11
N PRO A 163 20.80 -22.94 -24.36
CA PRO A 163 21.84 -23.52 -25.20
C PRO A 163 22.95 -22.52 -25.60
N LEU A 164 22.81 -21.23 -25.30
CA LEU A 164 23.77 -20.17 -25.66
C LEU A 164 24.87 -19.94 -24.62
N MET A 165 24.64 -20.24 -23.34
CA MET A 165 25.64 -20.06 -22.28
C MET A 165 26.08 -21.40 -21.71
N THR A 166 27.32 -21.81 -21.98
CA THR A 166 27.92 -23.04 -21.42
C THR A 166 28.85 -22.69 -20.26
N ILE A 167 28.50 -23.09 -19.02
CA ILE A 167 29.33 -22.85 -17.82
C ILE A 167 30.43 -23.91 -17.69
N GLY A 168 30.20 -25.12 -18.21
CA GLY A 168 31.15 -26.21 -18.05
C GLY A 168 30.78 -27.47 -18.83
N ILE A 169 31.46 -28.57 -18.52
CA ILE A 169 31.29 -29.86 -19.18
C ILE A 169 31.26 -30.94 -18.10
N ARG A 170 30.33 -31.89 -18.20
CA ARG A 170 30.21 -33.03 -17.26
C ARG A 170 29.95 -34.33 -18.00
N GLU A 171 30.05 -35.45 -17.29
CA GLU A 171 29.78 -36.77 -17.84
C GLU A 171 28.29 -36.94 -18.21
N TYR A 172 28.05 -37.61 -19.33
CA TYR A 172 26.72 -37.89 -19.87
C TYR A 172 26.03 -38.98 -19.06
N THR A 173 24.82 -38.69 -18.56
CA THR A 173 24.08 -39.65 -17.72
C THR A 173 23.02 -40.43 -18.49
N GLY A 174 22.85 -40.15 -19.78
CA GLY A 174 21.86 -40.81 -20.65
C GLY A 174 20.48 -40.14 -20.64
N ASN A 175 20.24 -39.21 -19.73
CA ASN A 175 18.99 -38.45 -19.63
C ASN A 175 19.01 -37.16 -20.47
N GLU A 176 20.19 -36.72 -20.93
CA GLU A 176 20.32 -35.50 -21.70
C GLU A 176 20.13 -35.75 -23.21
N PRO A 177 19.61 -34.79 -23.99
CA PRO A 177 19.57 -34.90 -25.44
C PRO A 177 20.97 -35.03 -26.06
N GLN A 178 21.14 -35.96 -27.01
CA GLN A 178 22.43 -36.20 -27.69
C GLN A 178 23.02 -34.95 -28.36
N ARG A 179 22.19 -33.98 -28.76
CA ARG A 179 22.62 -32.68 -29.33
C ARG A 179 23.50 -31.84 -28.38
N PHE A 180 23.50 -32.15 -27.08
CA PHE A 180 24.27 -31.44 -26.07
C PHE A 180 25.63 -32.10 -25.78
N ILE A 181 25.96 -33.20 -26.47
CA ILE A 181 27.27 -33.86 -26.34
C ILE A 181 28.37 -32.93 -26.87
N HIS A 182 29.38 -32.70 -26.03
CA HIS A 182 30.58 -31.98 -26.39
C HIS A 182 31.62 -32.97 -26.94
N TRP A 183 31.56 -33.22 -28.24
CA TRP A 183 32.44 -34.17 -28.94
C TRP A 183 33.95 -33.97 -28.68
N PRO A 184 34.48 -32.73 -28.69
CA PRO A 184 35.92 -32.52 -28.45
C PRO A 184 36.37 -32.98 -27.05
N SER A 185 35.55 -32.74 -26.02
CA SER A 185 35.86 -33.18 -24.66
C SER A 185 35.64 -34.67 -24.48
N SER A 186 34.64 -35.24 -25.16
CA SER A 186 34.36 -36.67 -25.12
C SER A 186 35.52 -37.47 -25.72
N ALA A 187 36.08 -37.00 -26.84
CA ALA A 187 37.25 -37.61 -27.46
C ALA A 187 38.51 -37.55 -26.57
N LYS A 188 38.65 -36.50 -25.75
CA LYS A 188 39.81 -36.32 -24.87
C LYS A 188 39.73 -37.14 -23.57
N HIS A 189 38.52 -37.33 -23.03
CA HIS A 189 38.31 -38.07 -21.78
C HIS A 189 38.01 -39.56 -21.97
N GLY A 190 37.66 -39.99 -23.19
CA GLY A 190 37.29 -41.39 -23.47
C GLY A 190 35.90 -41.78 -22.96
N SER A 191 35.13 -40.84 -22.40
CA SER A 191 33.73 -41.01 -22.00
C SER A 191 32.86 -39.92 -22.65
N LEU A 192 31.56 -40.17 -22.79
CA LEU A 192 30.63 -39.19 -23.34
C LEU A 192 30.48 -38.02 -22.36
N MET A 193 30.78 -36.82 -22.82
CA MET A 193 30.68 -35.58 -22.05
C MET A 193 29.62 -34.67 -22.65
N VAL A 194 28.80 -34.04 -21.81
CA VAL A 194 27.73 -33.11 -22.19
C VAL A 194 28.04 -31.70 -21.69
N LYS A 195 27.69 -30.70 -22.51
CA LYS A 195 27.75 -29.27 -22.15
C LYS A 195 26.81 -29.01 -20.97
N LYS A 196 27.32 -28.39 -19.91
CA LYS A 196 26.53 -27.86 -18.80
C LYS A 196 26.19 -26.41 -19.12
N PHE A 197 24.92 -26.15 -19.39
CA PHE A 197 24.42 -24.81 -19.68
C PHE A 197 24.17 -24.00 -18.40
N ASP A 198 24.22 -22.67 -18.50
CA ASP A 198 23.75 -21.75 -17.46
C ASP A 198 22.22 -21.63 -17.50
N PHE A 199 21.63 -21.26 -16.36
CA PHE A 199 20.20 -21.07 -16.23
C PHE A 199 19.89 -19.57 -16.30
N THR A 200 19.48 -19.12 -17.48
CA THR A 200 19.06 -17.74 -17.77
C THR A 200 17.57 -17.71 -18.08
N THR A 201 16.73 -18.06 -17.10
CA THR A 201 15.39 -17.46 -17.06
C THR A 201 15.42 -16.40 -15.98
N ASP A 202 15.09 -15.16 -16.33
CA ASP A 202 14.81 -14.12 -15.35
C ASP A 202 13.68 -14.63 -14.46
N ASN A 203 14.04 -15.06 -13.25
CA ASN A 203 13.07 -15.51 -12.25
C ASN A 203 12.31 -14.28 -11.78
N SER A 204 11.25 -13.90 -12.49
CA SER A 204 10.36 -12.85 -12.05
C SER A 204 9.10 -13.44 -11.41
N VAL A 205 8.62 -12.74 -10.38
CA VAL A 205 7.48 -13.13 -9.57
C VAL A 205 6.35 -12.15 -9.78
N LEU A 206 5.14 -12.66 -9.97
CA LEU A 206 3.94 -11.84 -9.96
C LEU A 206 3.15 -12.14 -8.68
N VAL A 207 3.06 -11.15 -7.79
CA VAL A 207 2.20 -11.20 -6.60
C VAL A 207 0.81 -10.79 -7.00
N ILE A 208 -0.17 -11.66 -6.82
CA ILE A 208 -1.58 -11.46 -7.18
C ILE A 208 -2.37 -11.36 -5.88
N LEU A 209 -2.80 -10.16 -5.51
CA LEU A 209 -3.60 -9.89 -4.32
C LEU A 209 -5.09 -9.89 -4.66
N ASN A 210 -5.83 -10.81 -4.05
CA ASN A 210 -7.29 -10.80 -4.04
C ASN A 210 -7.82 -10.03 -2.82
N VAL A 211 -8.83 -9.18 -3.01
CA VAL A 211 -9.56 -8.51 -1.92
C VAL A 211 -11.00 -8.99 -1.76
N GLU A 212 -11.40 -10.02 -2.51
CA GLU A 212 -12.74 -10.59 -2.44
C GLU A 212 -12.82 -11.66 -1.34
N THR A 213 -13.68 -11.45 -0.35
CA THR A 213 -13.85 -12.33 0.82
C THR A 213 -15.05 -13.28 0.66
N MET A 214 -16.04 -12.89 -0.14
CA MET A 214 -17.28 -13.65 -0.30
C MET A 214 -18.03 -13.29 -1.56
N LYS A 215 -18.86 -14.23 -2.02
CA LYS A 215 -19.86 -14.03 -3.04
C LYS A 215 -21.27 -14.28 -2.51
N PRO A 216 -22.27 -13.56 -3.03
CA PRO A 216 -22.19 -12.42 -3.96
C PRO A 216 -21.72 -11.11 -3.28
N CYS A 217 -21.28 -10.13 -4.08
CA CYS A 217 -20.56 -8.92 -3.67
C CYS A 217 -21.34 -7.90 -2.79
N TRP A 218 -22.64 -8.12 -2.53
CA TRP A 218 -23.45 -7.27 -1.65
C TRP A 218 -23.43 -7.68 -0.18
N LYS A 219 -22.78 -8.80 0.14
CA LYS A 219 -22.57 -9.21 1.53
C LYS A 219 -21.53 -8.30 2.22
N PRO A 220 -21.54 -8.19 3.56
CA PRO A 220 -20.62 -7.31 4.28
C PRO A 220 -19.16 -7.68 4.04
N ILE A 221 -18.33 -6.66 3.84
CA ILE A 221 -16.91 -6.83 3.59
C ILE A 221 -16.20 -7.09 4.92
N GLU A 222 -15.49 -8.21 5.00
CA GLU A 222 -14.63 -8.57 6.13
C GLU A 222 -13.28 -7.80 6.00
N GLU A 223 -13.25 -6.55 6.46
CA GLU A 223 -12.07 -5.66 6.35
C GLU A 223 -10.79 -6.29 6.92
N GLU A 224 -10.90 -7.00 8.05
CA GLU A 224 -9.77 -7.58 8.77
C GLU A 224 -9.03 -8.63 7.93
N LEU A 225 -9.76 -9.50 7.23
CA LEU A 225 -9.15 -10.52 6.36
C LEU A 225 -8.46 -9.87 5.14
N ILE A 226 -9.01 -8.78 4.62
CA ILE A 226 -8.39 -8.05 3.51
C ILE A 226 -7.12 -7.36 4.00
N ASP A 227 -7.15 -6.73 5.17
CA ASP A 227 -5.99 -6.07 5.77
C ASP A 227 -4.85 -7.06 6.04
N GLU A 228 -5.17 -8.27 6.51
CA GLU A 228 -4.19 -9.34 6.67
C GLU A 228 -3.62 -9.79 5.31
N ALA A 229 -4.46 -9.95 4.27
CA ALA A 229 -4.00 -10.33 2.94
C ALA A 229 -3.09 -9.27 2.32
N VAL A 230 -3.41 -7.99 2.51
CA VAL A 230 -2.57 -6.87 2.06
C VAL A 230 -1.25 -6.82 2.83
N SER A 231 -1.27 -7.13 4.13
CA SER A 231 -0.06 -7.19 4.97
C SER A 231 0.86 -8.36 4.56
N LEU A 232 0.29 -9.52 4.22
CA LEU A 232 1.02 -10.65 3.64
C LEU A 232 1.60 -10.31 2.26
N ALA A 233 0.85 -9.59 1.43
CA ALA A 233 1.35 -9.13 0.13
C ALA A 233 2.53 -8.17 0.29
N ARG A 234 2.45 -7.24 1.25
CA ARG A 234 3.59 -6.39 1.62
C ARG A 234 4.81 -7.24 2.01
N ALA A 235 4.63 -8.20 2.91
CA ALA A 235 5.72 -9.05 3.38
C ALA A 235 6.38 -9.84 2.24
N ALA A 236 5.56 -10.36 1.30
CA ALA A 236 6.06 -11.05 0.11
C ALA A 236 6.90 -10.13 -0.78
N LEU A 237 6.44 -8.91 -1.03
CA LEU A 237 7.18 -7.93 -1.84
C LEU A 237 8.50 -7.52 -1.19
N GLU A 238 8.50 -7.27 0.13
CA GLU A 238 9.71 -6.96 0.89
C GLU A 238 10.71 -8.14 0.87
N GLU A 239 10.22 -9.38 0.95
CA GLU A 239 11.05 -10.58 0.80
C GLU A 239 11.68 -10.70 -0.60
N PHE A 240 10.91 -10.47 -1.67
CA PHE A 240 11.44 -10.52 -3.04
C PHE A 240 12.46 -9.41 -3.32
N GLU A 241 12.26 -8.21 -2.77
CA GLU A 241 13.25 -7.13 -2.82
C GLU A 241 14.53 -7.54 -2.10
N ALA A 242 14.43 -8.10 -0.89
CA ALA A 242 15.59 -8.58 -0.12
C ALA A 242 16.37 -9.69 -0.85
N LEU A 243 15.68 -10.55 -1.59
CA LEU A 243 16.27 -11.61 -2.41
C LEU A 243 16.71 -11.13 -3.80
N SER A 244 16.50 -9.85 -4.15
CA SER A 244 16.80 -9.26 -5.47
C SER A 244 16.15 -10.02 -6.65
N ILE A 245 14.94 -10.53 -6.43
CA ILE A 245 14.15 -11.25 -7.44
C ILE A 245 13.17 -10.25 -8.07
N PRO A 246 13.14 -10.01 -9.40
CA PRO A 246 12.19 -9.07 -9.99
C PRO A 246 10.74 -9.41 -9.65
N TYR A 247 9.97 -8.45 -9.14
CA TYR A 247 8.58 -8.67 -8.73
C TYR A 247 7.62 -7.63 -9.29
N GLY A 248 6.38 -8.07 -9.50
CA GLY A 248 5.24 -7.23 -9.87
C GLY A 248 4.04 -7.48 -8.97
N LEU A 249 3.07 -6.58 -9.01
CA LEU A 249 1.82 -6.69 -8.26
C LEU A 249 0.64 -6.68 -9.23
N ALA A 250 -0.26 -7.64 -9.08
CA ALA A 250 -1.59 -7.59 -9.66
C ALA A 250 -2.65 -7.58 -8.55
N THR A 251 -3.71 -6.81 -8.72
CA THR A 251 -4.83 -6.85 -7.77
C THR A 251 -6.16 -6.57 -8.44
N ASN A 252 -7.22 -7.20 -7.93
CA ASN A 252 -8.60 -6.90 -8.27
C ASN A 252 -9.18 -5.73 -7.47
N ALA A 253 -8.43 -5.13 -6.55
CA ALA A 253 -8.91 -4.00 -5.75
C ALA A 253 -9.10 -2.71 -6.58
N TYR A 254 -10.01 -1.85 -6.11
CA TYR A 254 -10.11 -0.48 -6.59
C TYR A 254 -9.02 0.39 -5.95
N ASN A 255 -8.31 1.18 -6.76
CA ASN A 255 -7.47 2.26 -6.27
C ASN A 255 -7.88 3.58 -6.96
N ASP A 256 -8.17 4.55 -6.11
CA ASP A 256 -8.78 5.81 -6.51
C ASP A 256 -7.75 6.77 -7.15
N ALA A 257 -6.45 6.52 -6.99
CA ALA A 257 -5.37 7.37 -7.52
C ALA A 257 -5.21 7.30 -9.05
N SER A 258 -5.56 6.18 -9.69
CA SER A 258 -5.35 6.00 -11.14
C SER A 258 -6.65 6.00 -11.96
N GLY A 259 -7.82 5.90 -11.32
CA GLY A 259 -9.12 5.82 -11.99
C GLY A 259 -9.33 4.59 -12.90
N ARG A 260 -8.42 3.60 -12.88
CA ARG A 260 -8.46 2.40 -13.74
C ARG A 260 -8.91 1.16 -12.96
N ARG A 261 -9.60 0.23 -13.65
CA ARG A 261 -10.03 -1.06 -13.09
C ARG A 261 -8.92 -2.10 -13.27
N GLY A 262 -8.54 -2.75 -12.17
CA GLY A 262 -7.55 -3.83 -12.18
C GLY A 262 -6.14 -3.31 -12.38
N TYR A 263 -5.22 -3.71 -11.49
CA TYR A 263 -3.83 -3.28 -11.58
C TYR A 263 -2.98 -4.46 -12.01
N LEU A 264 -2.09 -4.19 -12.95
CA LEU A 264 -0.92 -5.03 -13.22
C LEU A 264 0.27 -4.09 -13.28
N TYR A 265 1.11 -4.16 -12.25
CA TYR A 265 2.42 -3.53 -12.25
C TYR A 265 3.40 -4.50 -12.90
N HIS A 266 4.14 -3.99 -13.88
CA HIS A 266 5.20 -4.76 -14.52
C HIS A 266 6.27 -5.13 -13.50
N THR A 267 6.93 -6.26 -13.74
CA THR A 267 8.01 -6.75 -12.91
C THR A 267 9.17 -5.77 -12.92
N GLY A 268 9.64 -5.37 -11.74
CA GLY A 268 10.74 -4.43 -11.56
C GLY A 268 11.55 -4.77 -10.32
N LEU A 269 12.61 -4.01 -10.11
CA LEU A 269 13.49 -4.09 -8.94
C LEU A 269 13.81 -2.67 -8.44
N GLY A 270 14.06 -2.55 -7.15
CA GLY A 270 14.62 -1.35 -6.53
C GLY A 270 13.66 -0.66 -5.56
N ALA A 271 14.25 0.12 -4.65
CA ALA A 271 13.52 0.80 -3.56
C ALA A 271 12.35 1.66 -4.05
N ALA A 272 12.54 2.46 -5.11
CA ALA A 272 11.45 3.28 -5.65
C ALA A 272 10.30 2.45 -6.24
N HIS A 273 10.59 1.24 -6.75
CA HIS A 273 9.56 0.32 -7.22
C HIS A 273 8.79 -0.28 -6.03
N LEU A 274 9.50 -0.68 -4.97
CA LEU A 274 8.90 -1.14 -3.73
C LEU A 274 7.99 -0.07 -3.12
N ASP A 275 8.48 1.17 -2.96
CA ASP A 275 7.73 2.28 -2.36
C ASP A 275 6.42 2.56 -3.12
N ASN A 276 6.48 2.56 -4.46
CA ASN A 276 5.27 2.73 -5.28
C ASN A 276 4.26 1.59 -5.09
N LEU A 277 4.74 0.35 -4.93
CA LEU A 277 3.88 -0.81 -4.68
C LEU A 277 3.30 -0.78 -3.26
N LEU A 278 4.10 -0.38 -2.26
CA LEU A 278 3.64 -0.20 -0.89
C LEU A 278 2.59 0.92 -0.79
N HIS A 279 2.82 2.08 -1.41
CA HIS A 279 1.84 3.15 -1.54
C HIS A 279 0.55 2.62 -2.18
N THR A 280 0.67 1.80 -3.23
CA THR A 280 -0.49 1.18 -3.89
C THR A 280 -1.26 0.28 -2.93
N LEU A 281 -0.57 -0.60 -2.20
CA LEU A 281 -1.19 -1.47 -1.19
C LEU A 281 -1.85 -0.67 -0.05
N GLY A 282 -1.24 0.44 0.37
CA GLY A 282 -1.83 1.37 1.34
C GLY A 282 -3.07 2.10 0.80
N SER A 283 -3.11 2.35 -0.51
CA SER A 283 -4.22 3.02 -1.20
C SER A 283 -5.36 2.08 -1.62
N ILE A 284 -5.20 0.76 -1.45
CA ILE A 284 -6.23 -0.23 -1.81
C ILE A 284 -7.49 -0.02 -0.96
N HIS A 285 -8.60 0.26 -1.64
CA HIS A 285 -9.90 0.35 -1.02
C HIS A 285 -10.58 -1.02 -1.01
N PHE A 286 -11.42 -1.27 0.00
CA PHE A 286 -12.24 -2.49 0.14
C PHE A 286 -13.30 -2.70 -0.96
N ARG A 287 -13.43 -1.76 -1.92
CA ARG A 287 -14.43 -1.87 -2.98
C ARG A 287 -13.87 -2.69 -4.12
N ILE A 288 -14.69 -3.62 -4.62
CA ILE A 288 -14.31 -4.56 -5.67
C ILE A 288 -14.93 -4.07 -6.99
N PRO A 289 -14.12 -3.54 -7.93
CA PRO A 289 -14.58 -3.09 -9.24
C PRO A 289 -14.84 -4.24 -10.21
N GLY A 290 -14.32 -5.44 -9.94
CA GLY A 290 -14.49 -6.62 -10.77
C GLY A 290 -14.11 -7.91 -10.04
N PHE A 291 -14.72 -9.02 -10.44
CA PHE A 291 -14.48 -10.34 -9.86
C PHE A 291 -13.04 -10.81 -10.07
N PHE A 292 -12.51 -11.54 -9.08
CA PHE A 292 -11.13 -12.04 -9.10
C PHE A 292 -10.81 -12.92 -10.32
N GLU A 293 -11.79 -13.69 -10.81
CA GLU A 293 -11.63 -14.55 -11.99
C GLU A 293 -11.30 -13.78 -13.26
N ASN A 294 -11.80 -12.55 -13.37
CA ASN A 294 -11.48 -11.70 -14.52
C ASN A 294 -10.02 -11.26 -14.47
N THR A 295 -9.52 -10.91 -13.29
CA THR A 295 -8.10 -10.58 -13.09
C THR A 295 -7.20 -11.76 -13.47
N LEU A 296 -7.52 -12.98 -13.02
CA LEU A 296 -6.77 -14.19 -13.39
C LEU A 296 -6.81 -14.45 -14.91
N ARG A 297 -7.99 -14.26 -15.53
CA ARG A 297 -8.16 -14.42 -16.98
C ARG A 297 -7.35 -13.39 -17.77
N ASP A 298 -7.29 -12.15 -17.31
CA ASP A 298 -6.57 -11.06 -17.96
C ASP A 298 -5.05 -11.26 -17.84
N ILE A 299 -4.57 -11.68 -16.67
CA ILE A 299 -3.15 -12.07 -16.45
C ILE A 299 -2.75 -13.18 -17.43
N ARG A 300 -3.59 -14.21 -17.59
CA ARG A 300 -3.32 -15.29 -18.53
C ARG A 300 -3.30 -14.84 -20.00
N LYS A 301 -4.15 -13.87 -20.37
CA LYS A 301 -4.19 -13.31 -21.73
C LYS A 301 -2.97 -12.46 -22.06
N MET A 302 -2.47 -11.69 -21.09
CA MET A 302 -1.34 -10.78 -21.30
C MET A 302 -0.02 -11.50 -21.58
N ARG A 303 0.09 -12.82 -21.30
CA ARG A 303 1.31 -13.63 -21.51
C ARG A 303 2.56 -12.91 -21.00
N GLY A 304 2.52 -12.46 -19.74
CA GLY A 304 3.68 -11.82 -19.12
C GLY A 304 4.85 -12.80 -18.96
N ASN A 305 6.08 -12.28 -19.02
CA ASN A 305 7.29 -13.04 -18.73
C ASN A 305 7.47 -13.18 -17.22
N PHE A 306 6.59 -13.93 -16.56
CA PHE A 306 6.74 -14.30 -15.14
C PHE A 306 6.83 -15.80 -14.97
N THR A 307 7.77 -16.21 -14.12
CA THR A 307 8.08 -17.62 -13.87
C THR A 307 7.26 -18.18 -12.71
N THR A 308 6.96 -17.34 -11.73
CA THR A 308 6.23 -17.70 -10.51
C THR A 308 5.07 -16.74 -10.29
N ALA A 309 3.87 -17.27 -10.09
CA ALA A 309 2.71 -16.52 -9.63
C ALA A 309 2.46 -16.83 -8.15
N VAL A 310 2.45 -15.80 -7.30
CA VAL A 310 2.15 -15.90 -5.88
C VAL A 310 0.78 -15.27 -5.65
N ILE A 311 -0.20 -16.06 -5.28
CA ILE A 311 -1.58 -15.64 -5.14
C ILE A 311 -1.89 -15.54 -3.65
N ILE A 312 -2.32 -14.36 -3.21
CA ILE A 312 -2.65 -14.08 -1.81
C ILE A 312 -4.13 -13.76 -1.76
N THR A 313 -4.89 -14.57 -1.02
CA THR A 313 -6.35 -14.46 -0.96
C THR A 313 -6.86 -14.57 0.48
N PRO A 314 -7.86 -13.75 0.86
CA PRO A 314 -8.57 -13.89 2.13
C PRO A 314 -9.19 -15.29 2.29
N ARG A 315 -9.93 -15.72 1.27
CA ARG A 315 -10.66 -16.98 1.25
C ARG A 315 -10.58 -17.58 -0.16
N ILE A 316 -10.60 -18.91 -0.25
CA ILE A 316 -10.77 -19.60 -1.53
C ILE A 316 -12.26 -19.92 -1.68
N LEU A 317 -12.89 -19.39 -2.73
CA LEU A 317 -14.26 -19.69 -3.11
C LEU A 317 -14.27 -20.75 -4.21
N ASP A 318 -15.35 -21.53 -4.31
CA ASP A 318 -15.54 -22.58 -5.32
C ASP A 318 -15.31 -22.06 -6.75
N THR A 319 -15.70 -20.81 -6.99
CA THR A 319 -15.58 -20.16 -8.31
C THR A 319 -14.12 -19.87 -8.70
N TYR A 320 -13.19 -19.88 -7.74
CA TYR A 320 -11.76 -19.63 -7.99
C TYR A 320 -11.01 -20.88 -8.41
N ILE A 321 -11.50 -22.08 -8.08
CA ILE A 321 -10.76 -23.34 -8.26
C ILE A 321 -10.38 -23.55 -9.73
N GLU A 322 -11.35 -23.52 -10.65
CA GLU A 322 -11.08 -23.71 -12.08
C GLU A 322 -10.13 -22.62 -12.65
N PRO A 323 -10.36 -21.31 -12.43
CA PRO A 323 -9.42 -20.26 -12.86
C PRO A 323 -8.00 -20.41 -12.32
N LEU A 324 -7.83 -20.81 -11.04
CA LEU A 324 -6.54 -21.04 -10.42
C LEU A 324 -5.80 -22.20 -11.06
N ASP A 325 -6.49 -23.33 -11.28
CA ASP A 325 -5.94 -24.50 -11.95
C ASP A 325 -5.53 -24.19 -13.40
N LEU A 326 -6.32 -23.38 -14.09
CA LEU A 326 -5.99 -22.94 -15.44
C LEU A 326 -4.77 -22.00 -15.49
N LEU A 327 -4.57 -21.19 -14.45
CA LEU A 327 -3.36 -20.36 -14.32
C LEU A 327 -2.15 -21.22 -13.98
N ALA A 328 -2.29 -22.21 -13.09
CA ALA A 328 -1.23 -23.15 -12.73
C ALA A 328 -0.73 -23.99 -13.91
N LYS A 329 -1.57 -24.24 -14.92
CA LYS A 329 -1.16 -24.87 -16.19
C LYS A 329 -0.39 -23.93 -17.12
N ALA A 330 -0.59 -22.62 -17.00
CA ALA A 330 0.00 -21.61 -17.88
C ALA A 330 1.33 -21.05 -17.35
N VAL A 331 1.51 -21.05 -16.03
CA VAL A 331 2.69 -20.49 -15.35
C VAL A 331 3.53 -21.65 -14.79
N PRO A 332 4.86 -21.63 -14.93
CA PRO A 332 5.70 -22.73 -14.46
C PRO A 332 5.54 -23.06 -12.97
N ARG A 333 5.32 -22.03 -12.14
CA ARG A 333 5.10 -22.21 -10.70
C ARG A 333 3.95 -21.33 -10.22
N THR A 334 3.04 -21.92 -9.45
CA THR A 334 1.95 -21.19 -8.78
C THR A 334 1.96 -21.53 -7.30
N VAL A 335 2.00 -20.49 -6.48
CA VAL A 335 1.93 -20.54 -5.02
C VAL A 335 0.62 -19.86 -4.62
N VAL A 336 -0.17 -20.49 -3.75
CA VAL A 336 -1.39 -19.91 -3.20
C VAL A 336 -1.24 -19.82 -1.69
N ILE A 337 -1.44 -18.61 -1.18
CA ILE A 337 -1.46 -18.27 0.25
C ILE A 337 -2.89 -17.87 0.57
N ALA A 338 -3.57 -18.70 1.35
CA ALA A 338 -4.91 -18.40 1.84
C ALA A 338 -4.86 -18.10 3.34
N ILE A 339 -5.67 -17.13 3.77
CA ILE A 339 -5.84 -16.84 5.20
C ILE A 339 -6.80 -17.86 5.82
N GLU A 340 -7.89 -18.18 5.11
CA GLU A 340 -8.82 -19.22 5.51
C GLU A 340 -8.75 -20.48 4.63
N ASP A 341 -8.86 -21.64 5.27
CA ASP A 341 -8.50 -22.93 4.68
C ASP A 341 -9.65 -23.69 4.00
N GLN A 342 -10.88 -23.16 3.99
CA GLN A 342 -12.09 -23.96 3.69
C GLN A 342 -12.03 -24.78 2.39
N HIS A 343 -11.35 -24.29 1.35
CA HIS A 343 -11.19 -24.99 0.05
C HIS A 343 -9.72 -25.11 -0.40
N LEU A 344 -8.76 -24.97 0.53
CA LEU A 344 -7.34 -25.04 0.18
C LEU A 344 -6.94 -26.44 -0.33
N ASP A 345 -7.54 -27.49 0.24
CA ASP A 345 -7.27 -28.88 -0.11
C ASP A 345 -7.83 -29.29 -1.48
N GLU A 346 -8.86 -28.59 -1.98
CA GLU A 346 -9.52 -28.87 -3.26
C GLU A 346 -8.72 -28.41 -4.49
N LEU A 347 -7.71 -27.55 -4.29
CA LEU A 347 -6.81 -27.10 -5.35
C LEU A 347 -5.88 -28.21 -5.84
N ASN A 348 -5.48 -28.15 -7.11
CA ASN A 348 -4.58 -29.12 -7.72
C ASN A 348 -3.26 -29.30 -6.95
N SER A 349 -2.75 -30.53 -6.89
CA SER A 349 -1.48 -30.89 -6.23
C SER A 349 -0.25 -30.19 -6.81
N SER A 350 -0.32 -29.63 -8.01
CA SER A 350 0.76 -28.84 -8.61
C SER A 350 0.93 -27.45 -7.97
N ILE A 351 -0.05 -26.98 -7.21
CA ILE A 351 -0.03 -25.67 -6.54
C ILE A 351 0.61 -25.83 -5.16
N ILE A 352 1.58 -24.97 -4.85
CA ILE A 352 2.16 -24.92 -3.50
C ILE A 352 1.22 -24.11 -2.61
N LYS A 353 0.82 -24.71 -1.49
CA LYS A 353 -0.23 -24.19 -0.61
C LYS A 353 0.41 -23.73 0.70
N TYR A 354 0.24 -22.46 1.04
CA TYR A 354 0.63 -21.93 2.35
C TYR A 354 -0.60 -21.42 3.11
N ARG A 355 -0.54 -21.56 4.43
CA ARG A 355 -1.54 -21.08 5.37
C ARG A 355 -0.98 -19.92 6.17
N SER A 356 -1.72 -18.81 6.24
CA SER A 356 -1.44 -17.79 7.26
C SER A 356 -1.77 -18.37 8.64
N ARG A 357 -0.76 -18.62 9.48
CA ARG A 357 -1.02 -18.96 10.89
C ARG A 357 -1.54 -17.70 11.57
N LYS A 358 -2.78 -17.73 12.07
CA LYS A 358 -3.24 -16.76 13.07
C LYS A 358 -2.26 -16.80 14.25
N ASN A 359 -1.51 -15.73 14.46
CA ASN A 359 -0.88 -15.48 15.75
C ASN A 359 -2.02 -15.32 16.75
N ALA A 360 -2.25 -16.36 17.54
CA ALA A 360 -3.21 -16.38 18.64
C ALA A 360 -2.77 -15.45 19.77
#